data_AF-A0AAD7HIM8-F1
#
_entry.id   AF-A0AAD7HIM8-F1
#
_cell.length_a   1.000
_cell.length_b   1.000
_cell.length_c   1.000
_cell.angle_alpha   90.00
_cell.angle_beta   90.00
_cell.angle_gamma   90.00
#
_symmetry.space_group_name_H-M   'P 1'
#
loop_
_entity.id
_entity.type
_entity.pdbx_description
1 polymer ?
#
loop_
_entity_poly.entity_id
_entity_poly.type
_entity_poly.pdbx_seq_one_letter_code
_entity_poly.pdbx_strand_id
1 'polypeptide(L)'
;YRLRPRYHPEWVPSEHKNEDFLINYKTNALDALRIKDNQKVVLKRVKGKELEIFRHLDALRSDARNHTIPLLEVIPFPGTEWTIIVMPYCRPFNSPPFHCRNEFV
;
A
#
# COMPACT_ATOMS: atom_id res chain seq x y z
N TYR A 1 -9.15 -1.83 -9.51
CA TYR A 1 -7.68 -1.68 -9.40
C TYR A 1 -7.02 -2.62 -10.41
N ARG A 2 -5.94 -2.20 -11.06
CA ARG A 2 -5.14 -3.05 -11.95
C ARG A 2 -3.94 -3.56 -11.14
N LEU A 3 -3.89 -4.88 -10.90
CA LEU A 3 -2.78 -5.53 -10.23
C LEU A 3 -1.58 -5.66 -11.18
N ARG A 4 -0.42 -6.02 -10.62
CA ARG A 4 0.76 -6.37 -11.43
C ARG A 4 0.44 -7.54 -12.38
N PRO A 5 1.06 -7.59 -13.58
CA PRO A 5 0.83 -8.64 -14.57
C PRO A 5 0.94 -10.06 -14.01
N ARG A 6 1.87 -10.33 -13.09
CA ARG A 6 2.06 -11.65 -12.44
C ARG A 6 0.84 -12.23 -11.72
N TYR A 7 -0.18 -11.42 -11.44
CA TYR A 7 -1.44 -11.87 -10.84
C TYR A 7 -2.54 -12.13 -11.88
N HIS A 8 -2.25 -11.91 -13.17
CA HIS A 8 -3.16 -12.24 -14.26
C HIS A 8 -3.08 -13.75 -14.55
N PRO A 9 -4.22 -14.46 -14.71
CA PRO A 9 -4.23 -15.91 -14.92
C PRO A 9 -3.43 -16.37 -16.14
N GLU A 10 -3.36 -15.54 -17.17
CA GLU A 10 -2.67 -15.82 -18.43
C GLU A 10 -1.23 -15.30 -18.47
N TRP A 11 -0.70 -14.78 -17.35
CA TRP A 11 0.64 -14.22 -17.34
C TRP A 11 1.71 -15.30 -17.39
N VAL A 12 2.70 -15.10 -18.26
CA VAL A 12 3.88 -15.95 -18.40
C VAL A 12 5.11 -15.17 -17.92
N PRO A 13 5.93 -15.72 -17.00
CA PRO A 13 7.15 -15.08 -16.56
C PRO A 13 8.16 -14.92 -17.71
N SER A 14 8.80 -13.75 -17.76
CA SER A 14 9.94 -13.53 -18.64
C SER A 14 11.17 -14.29 -18.16
N GLU A 15 11.99 -14.80 -19.08
CA GLU A 15 13.19 -15.62 -18.80
C GLU A 15 14.31 -14.89 -18.01
N HIS A 16 14.24 -13.57 -17.88
CA HIS A 16 15.22 -12.76 -17.17
C HIS A 16 14.89 -12.63 -15.68
N LYS A 17 15.92 -12.54 -14.82
CA LYS A 17 15.80 -12.24 -13.37
C LYS A 17 15.15 -10.87 -13.13
N ASN A 18 13.84 -10.80 -13.30
CA ASN A 18 13.02 -9.62 -13.09
C ASN A 18 12.51 -9.56 -11.65
N GLU A 19 11.87 -8.45 -11.29
CA GLU A 19 11.24 -8.27 -9.97
C GLU A 19 10.30 -9.41 -9.56
N ASP A 20 9.82 -10.20 -10.52
CA ASP A 20 8.93 -11.35 -10.27
C ASP A 20 9.63 -12.53 -9.58
N PHE A 21 10.97 -12.54 -9.56
CA PHE A 21 11.79 -13.46 -8.77
C PHE A 21 12.00 -12.99 -7.32
N LEU A 22 11.67 -11.73 -7.01
CA LEU A 22 11.84 -11.20 -5.66
C LEU A 22 10.70 -11.70 -4.76
N ILE A 23 11.07 -12.47 -3.74
CA ILE A 23 10.15 -12.92 -2.70
C ILE A 23 9.61 -11.69 -1.96
N ASN A 24 8.31 -11.44 -2.05
CA ASN A 24 7.67 -10.44 -1.22
C ASN A 24 7.39 -11.04 0.16
N TYR A 25 8.25 -10.73 1.13
CA TYR A 25 8.10 -11.17 2.52
C TYR A 25 6.85 -10.59 3.21
N LYS A 26 6.21 -9.55 2.63
CA LYS A 26 4.96 -8.98 3.15
C LYS A 26 3.75 -9.57 2.41
N THR A 27 3.16 -10.59 3.00
CA THR A 27 2.02 -11.32 2.44
C THR A 27 0.68 -10.59 2.55
N ASN A 28 0.63 -9.47 3.29
CA ASN A 28 -0.58 -8.70 3.53
C ASN A 28 -0.66 -7.39 2.74
N ALA A 29 0.29 -7.09 1.84
CA ALA A 29 0.28 -5.87 1.04
C ALA A 29 0.70 -6.13 -0.41
N LEU A 30 0.00 -5.49 -1.35
CA LEU A 30 0.26 -5.53 -2.78
C LEU A 30 0.26 -4.12 -3.35
N ASP A 31 1.08 -3.85 -4.35
CA ASP A 31 0.97 -2.63 -5.13
C ASP A 31 0.00 -2.82 -6.30
N ALA A 32 -0.69 -1.74 -6.68
CA ALA A 32 -1.62 -1.73 -7.79
C ALA A 32 -1.68 -0.33 -8.44
N LEU A 33 -2.27 -0.27 -9.62
CA LEU A 33 -2.69 0.98 -10.25
C LEU A 33 -4.18 1.19 -10.03
N ARG A 34 -4.54 2.35 -9.50
CA ARG A 34 -5.93 2.77 -9.41
C ARG A 34 -6.39 3.24 -10.80
N ILE A 35 -7.38 2.56 -11.36
CA ILE A 35 -7.73 2.70 -12.79
C ILE A 35 -8.27 4.10 -13.12
N LYS A 36 -9.01 4.71 -12.19
CA LYS A 36 -9.69 6.00 -12.43
C LYS A 36 -8.74 7.17 -12.70
N ASP A 37 -7.52 7.12 -12.18
CA ASP A 37 -6.55 8.22 -12.21
C ASP A 37 -5.10 7.78 -12.45
N ASN A 38 -4.91 6.49 -12.75
CA ASN A 38 -3.60 5.87 -12.97
C ASN A 38 -2.62 6.04 -11.79
N GLN A 39 -3.11 6.29 -10.58
CA GLN A 39 -2.27 6.47 -9.40
C GLN A 39 -1.74 5.12 -8.90
N LYS A 40 -0.44 5.04 -8.59
CA LYS A 40 0.14 3.88 -7.89
C LYS A 40 -0.28 3.88 -6.42
N VAL A 41 -0.83 2.77 -5.95
CA VAL A 41 -1.38 2.58 -4.61
C VAL A 41 -0.88 1.29 -3.97
N VAL A 42 -1.05 1.19 -2.65
CA VAL A 42 -0.90 -0.05 -1.89
C VAL A 42 -2.28 -0.55 -1.47
N LEU A 43 -2.54 -1.82 -1.75
CA LEU A 43 -3.67 -2.60 -1.25
C LEU A 43 -3.17 -3.41 -0.05
N LYS A 44 -3.58 -3.04 1.16
CA LYS A 44 -3.18 -3.76 2.38
C LYS A 44 -4.38 -4.45 3.00
N ARG A 45 -4.25 -5.75 3.25
CA ARG A 45 -5.24 -6.55 3.96
C ARG A 45 -5.07 -6.35 5.47
N VAL A 46 -6.14 -5.90 6.14
CA VAL A 46 -6.21 -5.61 7.58
C VAL A 46 -7.44 -6.24 8.21
N LYS A 47 -7.46 -6.36 9.54
CA LYS A 47 -8.63 -6.79 10.32
C LYS A 47 -8.69 -6.11 11.69
N GLY A 48 -9.89 -6.01 12.26
CA GLY A 48 -10.13 -5.52 13.62
C GLY A 48 -9.53 -4.13 13.86
N LYS A 49 -8.80 -3.97 14.98
CA LYS A 49 -8.27 -2.70 15.49
C LYS A 49 -7.41 -1.92 14.51
N GLU A 50 -6.73 -2.58 13.59
CA GLU A 50 -5.87 -1.89 12.62
C GLU A 50 -6.69 -0.94 11.73
N LEU A 51 -7.87 -1.37 11.28
CA LEU A 51 -8.76 -0.52 10.48
C LEU A 51 -9.27 0.68 11.30
N GLU A 52 -9.61 0.46 12.58
CA GLU A 52 -10.08 1.50 13.49
C GLU A 52 -9.01 2.57 13.72
N ILE A 53 -7.74 2.16 13.89
CA ILE A 53 -6.60 3.08 14.01
C ILE A 53 -6.47 3.92 12.75
N PHE A 54 -6.52 3.30 11.55
CA PHE A 54 -6.45 4.06 10.30
C PHE A 54 -7.61 5.04 10.16
N ARG A 55 -8.84 4.63 10.50
CA ARG A 55 -10.02 5.52 10.46
C ARG A 55 -9.90 6.69 11.44
N HIS A 56 -9.38 6.45 12.63
CA HIS A 56 -9.16 7.49 13.62
C HIS A 56 -8.12 8.51 13.14
N LEU A 57 -6.98 8.03 12.64
CA LEU A 57 -5.92 8.89 12.10
C LEU A 57 -6.41 9.64 10.83
N ASP A 58 -7.24 9.03 10.01
CA ASP A 58 -7.83 9.68 8.83
C ASP A 58 -8.92 10.71 9.19
N ALA A 59 -9.53 10.62 10.37
CA ALA A 59 -10.42 11.67 10.87
C ALA A 59 -9.65 12.91 11.37
N LEU A 60 -8.40 12.74 11.78
CA LEU A 60 -7.53 13.80 12.33
C LEU A 60 -6.58 14.40 11.27
N ARG A 61 -6.99 14.42 10.00
CA ARG A 61 -6.12 14.86 8.88
C ARG A 61 -5.76 16.33 8.89
N SER A 62 -6.55 17.17 9.58
CA SER A 62 -6.25 18.60 9.75
C SER A 62 -5.23 18.87 10.85
N ASP A 63 -4.92 17.90 11.71
CA ASP A 63 -3.89 18.05 12.74
C ASP A 63 -2.50 18.01 12.08
N ALA A 64 -1.75 19.11 12.18
CA ALA A 64 -0.40 19.24 11.60
C ALA A 64 0.61 18.21 12.16
N ARG A 65 0.32 17.57 13.29
CA ARG A 65 1.16 16.50 13.86
C ARG A 65 0.93 15.14 13.20
N ASN A 66 -0.18 15.00 12.47
CA ASN A 66 -0.58 13.74 11.87
C ASN A 66 -0.02 13.58 10.45
N HIS A 67 1.15 12.91 10.37
CA HIS A 67 1.79 12.56 9.10
C HIS A 67 1.41 11.16 8.60
N THR A 68 0.35 10.57 9.13
CA THR A 68 -0.09 9.23 8.73
C THR A 68 -0.47 9.22 7.24
N ILE A 69 -0.22 8.11 6.56
CA ILE A 69 -0.61 7.92 5.17
C ILE A 69 -2.15 7.98 5.06
N PRO A 70 -2.74 8.75 4.12
CA PRO A 70 -4.18 8.90 4.02
C PRO A 70 -4.87 7.61 3.55
N LEU A 71 -6.10 7.40 4.02
CA LEU A 71 -6.94 6.28 3.64
C LEU A 71 -7.76 6.64 2.40
N LEU A 72 -7.40 6.07 1.24
CA LEU A 72 -8.06 6.41 -0.03
C LEU A 72 -9.39 5.68 -0.23
N GLU A 73 -9.46 4.42 0.19
CA GLU A 73 -10.64 3.58 0.05
C GLU A 73 -10.57 2.41 1.04
N VAL A 74 -11.75 1.91 1.42
CA VAL A 74 -11.90 0.73 2.29
C VAL A 74 -12.83 -0.25 1.57
N ILE A 75 -12.30 -1.44 1.26
CA ILE A 75 -12.98 -2.46 0.48
C ILE A 75 -13.16 -3.70 1.35
N PRO A 76 -14.37 -3.95 1.89
CA PRO A 76 -14.66 -5.15 2.67
C PRO A 76 -14.51 -6.41 1.82
N PHE A 77 -14.05 -7.51 2.41
CA PHE A 77 -14.18 -8.84 1.80
C PHE A 77 -15.46 -9.52 2.28
N PRO A 78 -16.47 -9.70 1.41
CA PRO A 78 -17.73 -10.33 1.79
C PRO A 78 -17.52 -11.70 2.45
N GLY A 79 -18.20 -11.94 3.58
CA GLY A 79 -18.12 -13.21 4.30
C GLY A 79 -16.85 -13.42 5.14
N THR A 80 -16.03 -12.39 5.35
CA THR A 80 -14.82 -12.49 6.20
C THR A 80 -14.66 -11.25 7.10
N GLU A 81 -13.80 -11.36 8.12
CA GLU A 81 -13.39 -10.20 8.95
C GLU A 81 -12.31 -9.33 8.28
N TRP A 82 -11.86 -9.70 7.08
CA TRP A 82 -10.80 -8.99 6.38
C TRP A 82 -11.32 -7.81 5.59
N THR A 83 -10.52 -6.77 5.54
CA THR A 83 -10.77 -5.57 4.73
C THR A 83 -9.50 -5.19 3.99
N ILE A 84 -9.62 -4.76 2.75
CA ILE A 84 -8.52 -4.09 2.05
C ILE A 84 -8.63 -2.59 2.32
N ILE A 85 -7.56 -2.01 2.82
CA ILE A 85 -7.37 -0.56 2.80
C ILE A 85 -6.50 -0.18 1.62
N VAL A 86 -6.90 0.88 0.94
CA VAL A 86 -6.15 1.46 -0.18
C VAL A 86 -5.45 2.71 0.30
N MET A 87 -4.14 2.78 0.08
CA MET A 87 -3.28 3.87 0.53
C MET A 87 -2.37 4.34 -0.62
N PRO A 88 -1.88 5.59 -0.62
CA PRO A 88 -0.84 6.00 -1.56
C PRO A 88 0.39 5.10 -1.50
N TYR A 89 1.01 4.87 -2.66
CA TYR A 89 2.29 4.18 -2.73
C TYR A 89 3.43 5.14 -2.38
N CYS A 90 3.98 5.00 -1.18
CA CYS A 90 5.08 5.82 -0.71
C CYS A 90 6.44 5.30 -1.21
N ARG A 91 7.39 6.22 -1.36
CA ARG A 91 8.79 5.90 -1.60
C ARG A 91 9.42 5.31 -0.32
N PRO A 92 10.46 4.45 -0.42
CA PRO A 92 11.27 4.10 0.74
C PRO A 92 11.71 5.34 1.52
N PHE A 93 11.59 5.29 2.84
CA PHE A 93 11.81 6.43 3.73
C PHE A 93 13.24 7.00 3.65
N ASN A 94 14.20 6.17 3.25
CA ASN A 94 15.62 6.50 3.12
C ASN A 94 16.04 6.76 1.66
N SER A 95 15.10 7.09 0.78
CA SER A 95 15.37 7.41 -0.63
C SER A 95 14.77 8.79 -0.97
N PRO A 96 15.59 9.80 -1.33
CA PRO A 96 17.05 9.79 -1.37
C PRO A 96 17.64 9.53 0.03
N PRO A 97 18.93 9.13 0.12
CA PRO A 97 19.61 8.99 1.40
C PRO A 97 19.52 10.28 2.20
N PHE A 98 19.45 10.13 3.52
CA PHE A 98 19.50 11.28 4.42
C PHE A 98 20.83 12.02 4.28
N HIS A 99 20.79 13.34 4.12
CA HIS A 99 22.01 14.17 4.02
C HIS A 99 22.51 14.60 5.40
N CYS A 100 21.61 14.81 6.36
CA CYS A 100 21.98 15.25 7.70
C CYS A 100 21.11 14.61 8.79
N ARG A 101 21.62 14.61 10.03
CA ARG A 101 20.95 13.99 11.19
C ARG A 101 19.59 14.59 11.51
N ASN A 102 19.36 15.86 11.14
CA ASN A 102 18.09 16.56 11.38
C ASN A 102 16.93 16.05 10.50
N GLU A 103 17.21 15.19 9.51
CA GLU A 103 16.18 14.58 8.67
C GLU A 103 15.58 13.30 9.30
N PHE A 104 16.14 12.84 10.42
CA PHE A 104 15.53 11.83 11.30
C PHE A 104 14.64 12.56 12.31
N VAL A 105 13.38 12.80 11.96
CA VAL A 105 12.38 13.39 12.87
C VAL A 105 11.38 12.33 13.30
#